data_AF-A0AAV6VE82-F1
#
_entry.id   AF-A0AAV6VE82-F1
#
_cell.length_a   1.000
_cell.length_b   1.000
_cell.length_c   1.000
_cell.angle_alpha   90.00
_cell.angle_beta   90.00
_cell.angle_gamma   90.00
#
_symmetry.space_group_name_H-M   'P 1'
#
loop_
_entity.id
_entity.type
_entity.pdbx_description
1 polymer ?
#
loop_
_entity_poly.entity_id
_entity_poly.type
_entity_poly.pdbx_seq_one_letter_code
_entity_poly.pdbx_strand_id
1 'polypeptide(L)'
;MAILKPVLDEIFFPIFATLTGLLYITICHRSSQALKKLTAEIETVQPAEFTLSTQKSLMRRVLVTEDFLNTCQKTFSVPSFLCFLAHFIWCSGFWSIAVTGFNSNMPMFVIYRLSFAALVSYSGLMTCLWFAGGVTLAMDDVKRAYSRKTQERFLVVPIEDELCVGRCLFERQSPVLSGCEVLHFTRNSILVVTGTLLTYTMLLLNIQS
;
A
#
# COMPACT_ATOMS: atom_id res chain seq x y z
N MET A 1 36.15 12.75 -16.48
CA MET A 1 35.16 11.64 -16.51
C MET A 1 34.93 10.96 -15.15
N ALA A 2 35.59 11.41 -14.05
CA ALA A 2 35.45 10.81 -12.72
C ALA A 2 34.32 11.40 -11.85
N ILE A 3 33.82 12.60 -12.17
CA ILE A 3 32.75 13.28 -11.41
C ILE A 3 31.35 12.85 -11.88
N LEU A 4 31.23 12.35 -13.12
CA LEU A 4 29.94 11.98 -13.69
C LEU A 4 29.35 10.71 -13.03
N LYS A 5 30.21 9.76 -12.63
CA LYS A 5 29.81 8.49 -12.02
C LYS A 5 29.13 8.63 -10.64
N PRO A 6 29.72 9.35 -9.66
CA PRO A 6 29.08 9.56 -8.36
C PRO A 6 27.83 10.44 -8.48
N VAL A 7 27.78 11.39 -9.43
CA VAL A 7 26.59 12.20 -9.69
C VAL A 7 25.48 11.37 -10.35
N LEU A 8 25.82 10.45 -11.26
CA LEU A 8 24.87 9.48 -11.80
C LEU A 8 24.31 8.59 -10.69
N ASP A 9 25.15 8.04 -9.81
CA ASP A 9 24.70 7.15 -8.73
C ASP A 9 23.90 7.88 -7.64
N GLU A 10 24.29 9.11 -7.26
CA GLU A 10 23.58 9.93 -6.27
C GLU A 10 22.27 10.52 -6.78
N ILE A 11 22.10 10.71 -8.10
CA ILE A 11 20.90 11.33 -8.67
C ILE A 11 19.95 10.29 -9.25
N PHE A 12 20.44 9.32 -10.03
CA PHE A 12 19.56 8.35 -10.68
C PHE A 12 18.91 7.41 -9.68
N PHE A 13 19.62 7.00 -8.62
CA PHE A 13 19.08 6.07 -7.64
C PHE A 13 17.88 6.66 -6.86
N PRO A 14 17.98 7.86 -6.25
CA PRO A 14 16.83 8.45 -5.55
C PRO A 14 15.73 8.92 -6.50
N ILE A 15 16.04 9.43 -7.70
CA ILE A 15 14.99 9.83 -8.66
C ILE A 15 14.23 8.61 -9.15
N PHE A 16 14.92 7.52 -9.50
CA PHE A 16 14.27 6.30 -9.97
C PHE A 16 13.43 5.64 -8.88
N ALA A 17 13.92 5.60 -7.64
CA ALA A 17 13.17 5.11 -6.49
C ALA A 17 11.91 5.96 -6.23
N THR A 18 12.05 7.29 -6.28
CA THR A 18 10.93 8.22 -6.07
C THR A 18 9.89 8.10 -7.19
N LEU A 19 10.31 8.06 -8.45
CA LEU A 19 9.40 7.89 -9.59
C LEU A 19 8.68 6.55 -9.54
N THR A 20 9.40 5.47 -9.21
CA THR A 20 8.82 4.14 -9.05
C THR A 20 7.80 4.10 -7.92
N GLY A 21 8.12 4.72 -6.78
CA GLY A 21 7.21 4.88 -5.64
C GLY A 21 5.96 5.68 -6.00
N LEU A 22 6.11 6.81 -6.69
CA LEU A 22 5.00 7.65 -7.15
C LEU A 22 4.08 6.92 -8.13
N LEU A 23 4.65 6.19 -9.10
CA LEU A 23 3.88 5.38 -10.04
C LEU A 23 3.08 4.31 -9.30
N TYR A 24 3.73 3.59 -8.37
CA TYR A 24 3.08 2.55 -7.57
C TYR A 24 1.94 3.11 -6.70
N ILE A 25 2.19 4.23 -6.00
CA ILE A 25 1.18 4.95 -5.22
C ILE A 25 0.00 5.37 -6.10
N THR A 26 0.27 5.94 -7.27
CA THR A 26 -0.77 6.43 -8.19
C THR A 26 -1.65 5.29 -8.69
N ILE A 27 -1.03 4.16 -9.04
CA ILE A 27 -1.73 2.93 -9.44
C ILE A 27 -2.62 2.44 -8.28
N CYS A 28 -2.07 2.32 -7.08
CA CYS A 28 -2.82 1.91 -5.90
C CYS A 28 -4.01 2.85 -5.62
N HIS A 29 -3.78 4.16 -5.70
CA HIS A 29 -4.83 5.15 -5.48
C HIS A 29 -5.96 5.02 -6.50
N ARG A 30 -5.63 4.92 -7.79
CA ARG A 30 -6.60 4.78 -8.89
C ARG A 30 -7.41 3.49 -8.75
N SER A 31 -6.76 2.38 -8.44
CA SER A 31 -7.44 1.09 -8.22
C SER A 31 -8.37 1.15 -6.99
N SER A 32 -7.91 1.75 -5.88
CA SER A 32 -8.75 1.94 -4.69
C SER A 32 -9.99 2.80 -4.99
N GLN A 33 -9.85 3.87 -5.78
CA GLN A 33 -10.99 4.69 -6.22
C GLN A 33 -11.96 3.91 -7.12
N ALA A 34 -11.44 3.12 -8.06
CA ALA A 34 -12.27 2.29 -8.94
C ALA A 34 -13.08 1.27 -8.14
N LEU A 35 -12.46 0.61 -7.15
CA LEU A 35 -13.13 -0.32 -6.24
C LEU A 35 -14.18 0.39 -5.38
N LYS A 36 -13.87 1.54 -4.79
CA LYS A 36 -14.85 2.32 -3.99
C LYS A 36 -16.06 2.74 -4.82
N LYS A 37 -15.84 3.16 -6.07
CA LYS A 37 -16.95 3.49 -6.99
C LYS A 37 -17.82 2.27 -7.25
N LEU A 38 -17.19 1.10 -7.41
CA LEU A 38 -17.91 -0.16 -7.59
C LEU A 38 -18.70 -0.56 -6.34
N THR A 39 -18.13 -0.38 -5.14
CA THR A 39 -18.85 -0.58 -3.87
C THR A 39 -20.09 0.29 -3.81
N ALA A 40 -19.96 1.59 -4.09
CA ALA A 40 -21.10 2.51 -4.09
C ALA A 40 -22.17 2.10 -5.13
N GLU A 41 -21.75 1.69 -6.33
CA GLU A 41 -22.65 1.17 -7.37
C GLU A 41 -23.45 -0.04 -6.85
N ILE A 42 -22.78 -1.03 -6.24
CA ILE A 42 -23.43 -2.22 -5.64
C ILE A 42 -24.44 -1.83 -4.55
N GLU A 43 -24.10 -0.86 -3.70
CA GLU A 43 -24.98 -0.43 -2.61
C GLU A 43 -26.26 0.23 -3.14
N THR A 44 -26.15 1.04 -4.20
CA THR A 44 -27.27 1.80 -4.78
C THR A 44 -28.23 0.98 -5.64
N VAL A 45 -27.79 -0.13 -6.24
CA VAL A 45 -28.66 -1.00 -7.07
C VAL A 45 -29.78 -1.59 -6.21
N GLN A 46 -31.01 -1.69 -6.72
CA GLN A 46 -32.08 -2.36 -5.96
C GLN A 46 -31.88 -3.88 -5.96
N PRO A 47 -32.25 -4.62 -4.89
CA PRO A 47 -32.11 -6.08 -4.85
C PRO A 47 -32.80 -6.81 -6.01
N ALA A 48 -33.94 -6.28 -6.49
CA ALA A 48 -34.66 -6.83 -7.64
C ALA A 48 -33.94 -6.63 -8.99
N GLU A 49 -33.15 -5.57 -9.13
CA GLU A 49 -32.40 -5.22 -10.34
C GLU A 49 -30.99 -5.83 -10.37
N PHE A 50 -30.56 -6.43 -9.25
CA PHE A 50 -29.24 -7.05 -9.10
C PHE A 50 -29.15 -8.42 -9.80
N THR A 51 -29.66 -8.51 -11.02
CA THR A 51 -29.78 -9.71 -11.86
C THR A 51 -28.45 -10.42 -12.13
N LEU A 52 -28.50 -11.67 -12.60
CA LEU A 52 -27.32 -12.48 -12.91
C LEU A 52 -26.40 -11.82 -13.96
N SER A 53 -26.96 -11.07 -14.91
CA SER A 53 -26.17 -10.29 -15.89
C SER A 53 -25.44 -9.12 -15.24
N THR A 54 -26.09 -8.41 -14.31
CA THR A 54 -25.49 -7.35 -13.47
C THR A 54 -24.40 -7.91 -12.57
N GLN A 55 -24.64 -9.04 -11.90
CA GLN A 55 -23.66 -9.73 -11.07
C GLN A 55 -22.41 -10.12 -11.88
N LYS A 56 -22.59 -10.68 -13.08
CA LYS A 56 -21.49 -11.10 -13.95
C LYS A 56 -20.69 -9.91 -14.48
N SER A 57 -21.33 -8.78 -14.78
CA SER A 57 -20.66 -7.57 -15.27
C SER A 57 -19.84 -6.91 -14.16
N LEU A 58 -20.38 -6.83 -12.93
CA LEU A 58 -19.68 -6.33 -11.75
C LEU A 58 -18.49 -7.24 -11.40
N MET A 59 -18.72 -8.55 -11.36
CA MET A 59 -17.67 -9.54 -11.13
C MET A 59 -16.51 -9.39 -12.13
N ARG A 60 -16.82 -9.26 -13.43
CA ARG A 60 -15.80 -9.04 -14.46
C ARG A 60 -14.95 -7.80 -14.16
N ARG A 61 -15.55 -6.70 -13.71
CA ARG A 61 -14.83 -5.47 -13.35
C ARG A 61 -13.92 -5.66 -12.13
N VAL A 62 -14.37 -6.40 -11.12
CA VAL A 62 -13.55 -6.78 -9.96
C VAL A 62 -12.34 -7.60 -10.43
N LEU A 63 -12.58 -8.65 -11.21
CA LEU A 63 -11.53 -9.55 -11.69
C LEU A 63 -10.49 -8.83 -12.54
N VAL A 64 -10.92 -7.95 -13.46
CA VAL A 64 -9.98 -7.13 -14.25
C VAL A 64 -9.12 -6.24 -13.35
N THR A 65 -9.70 -5.68 -12.29
CA THR A 65 -8.96 -4.85 -11.33
C THR A 65 -7.98 -5.69 -10.51
N GLU A 66 -8.39 -6.88 -10.08
CA GLU A 66 -7.55 -7.83 -9.35
C GLU A 66 -6.38 -8.34 -10.20
N ASP A 67 -6.63 -8.75 -11.45
CA ASP A 67 -5.59 -9.23 -12.36
C ASP A 67 -4.58 -8.11 -12.70
N PHE A 68 -5.07 -6.88 -12.88
CA PHE A 68 -4.22 -5.72 -13.06
C PHE A 68 -3.35 -5.45 -11.82
N LEU A 69 -3.94 -5.48 -10.62
CA LEU A 69 -3.22 -5.31 -9.36
C LEU A 69 -2.18 -6.42 -9.14
N ASN A 70 -2.51 -7.68 -9.45
CA ASN A 70 -1.57 -8.79 -9.37
C ASN A 70 -0.41 -8.63 -10.36
N THR A 71 -0.68 -8.11 -11.56
CA THR A 71 0.37 -7.81 -12.53
C THR A 71 1.28 -6.70 -12.02
N CYS A 72 0.70 -5.61 -11.49
CA CYS A 72 1.46 -4.55 -10.85
C CYS A 72 2.28 -5.08 -9.66
N GLN A 73 1.70 -5.95 -8.83
CA GLN A 73 2.40 -6.54 -7.70
C GLN A 73 3.62 -7.34 -8.14
N LYS A 74 3.49 -8.19 -9.15
CA LYS A 74 4.62 -8.96 -9.69
C LYS A 74 5.73 -8.06 -10.24
N THR A 75 5.36 -6.99 -10.94
CA THR A 75 6.32 -6.05 -11.55
C THR A 75 7.00 -5.16 -10.50
N PHE A 76 6.25 -4.68 -9.52
CA PHE A 76 6.71 -3.69 -8.55
C PHE A 76 7.07 -4.27 -7.19
N SER A 77 6.92 -5.58 -6.97
CA SER A 77 7.25 -6.26 -5.70
C SER A 77 8.68 -5.96 -5.24
N VAL A 78 9.68 -6.27 -6.08
CA VAL A 78 11.10 -6.05 -5.74
C VAL A 78 11.44 -4.57 -5.67
N PRO A 79 11.07 -3.71 -6.65
CA PRO A 79 11.34 -2.28 -6.57
C PRO A 79 10.70 -1.61 -5.34
N SER A 80 9.45 -1.95 -5.01
CA SER A 80 8.75 -1.38 -3.85
C SER A 80 9.38 -1.83 -2.53
N PHE A 81 9.82 -3.08 -2.42
CA PHE A 81 10.55 -3.58 -1.26
C PHE A 81 11.89 -2.85 -1.06
N LEU A 82 12.68 -2.70 -2.14
CA LEU A 82 13.95 -1.98 -2.06
C LEU A 82 13.77 -0.50 -1.71
N CYS A 83 12.75 0.16 -2.27
CA CYS A 83 12.42 1.54 -1.91
C CYS A 83 11.99 1.65 -0.44
N PHE A 84 11.16 0.72 0.04
CA PHE A 84 10.75 0.66 1.44
C PHE A 84 11.95 0.47 2.37
N LEU A 85 12.83 -0.49 2.06
CA LEU A 85 14.04 -0.75 2.85
C LEU A 85 14.98 0.47 2.86
N ALA A 86 15.18 1.12 1.71
CA ALA A 86 16.02 2.31 1.61
C ALA A 86 15.50 3.46 2.49
N HIS A 87 14.19 3.75 2.43
CA HIS A 87 13.60 4.77 3.30
C HIS A 87 13.66 4.37 4.78
N PHE A 88 13.46 3.09 5.11
CA PHE A 88 13.53 2.61 6.49
C PHE A 88 14.94 2.79 7.06
N ILE A 89 15.97 2.38 6.30
CA ILE A 89 17.38 2.56 6.68
C ILE A 89 17.71 4.04 6.88
N TRP A 90 17.24 4.91 5.98
CA TRP A 90 17.44 6.34 6.11
C TRP A 90 16.81 6.91 7.37
N CYS A 91 15.56 6.54 7.66
CA CYS A 91 14.87 6.94 8.89
C CYS A 91 15.59 6.42 10.14
N SER A 92 15.99 5.15 10.17
CA SER A 92 16.71 4.58 11.32
C SER A 92 18.07 5.24 11.52
N GLY A 93 18.80 5.55 10.44
CA GLY A 93 20.08 6.24 10.50
C GLY A 93 19.95 7.66 11.07
N PHE A 94 18.94 8.41 10.63
CA PHE A 94 18.65 9.73 11.19
C PHE A 94 18.33 9.67 12.69
N TRP A 95 17.44 8.76 13.10
CA TRP A 95 17.09 8.61 14.52
C TRP A 95 18.28 8.19 15.36
N SER A 96 19.14 7.30 14.84
CA SER A 96 20.39 6.93 15.52
C SER A 96 21.26 8.16 15.78
N ILE A 97 21.48 9.02 14.78
CA ILE A 97 22.28 10.25 14.93
C ILE A 97 21.62 11.21 15.91
N ALA A 98 20.30 11.38 15.82
CA ALA A 98 19.55 12.27 16.69
C ALA A 98 19.62 11.84 18.17
N VAL A 99 19.57 10.52 18.43
CA VAL A 99 19.69 9.92 19.76
C VAL A 99 21.11 10.02 20.30
N THR A 100 22.12 9.70 19.49
CA THR A 100 23.52 9.78 19.92
C THR A 100 24.02 11.22 20.10
N GLY A 101 23.20 12.20 19.72
CA GLY A 101 23.53 13.61 19.73
C GLY A 101 24.18 14.04 18.42
N PHE A 102 23.74 15.19 17.90
CA PHE A 102 24.45 15.85 16.83
C PHE A 102 25.82 16.30 17.35
N ASN A 103 26.87 16.02 16.57
CA ASN A 103 28.20 16.53 16.87
C ASN A 103 28.14 18.07 16.96
N SER A 104 28.67 18.66 18.02
CA SER A 104 28.67 20.12 18.24
C SER A 104 29.39 20.89 17.13
N ASN A 105 30.25 20.22 16.36
CA ASN A 105 30.93 20.78 15.19
C ASN A 105 30.13 20.66 13.88
N MET A 106 28.94 20.04 13.88
CA MET A 106 28.12 19.97 12.67
C MET A 106 27.51 21.33 12.33
N PRO A 107 27.66 21.80 11.07
CA PRO A 107 27.00 23.02 10.64
C PRO A 107 25.47 22.86 10.67
N MET A 108 24.76 23.93 11.05
CA MET A 108 23.30 23.96 11.12
C MET A 108 22.62 23.56 9.79
N PHE A 109 23.21 23.90 8.64
CA PHE A 109 22.66 23.51 7.34
C PHE A 109 22.69 21.99 7.11
N VAL A 110 23.67 21.27 7.67
CA VAL A 110 23.77 19.81 7.56
C VAL A 110 22.67 19.16 8.38
N ILE A 111 22.45 19.66 9.60
CA ILE A 111 21.37 19.21 10.49
C ILE A 111 20.01 19.42 9.80
N TYR A 112 19.79 20.59 9.21
CA TYR A 112 18.55 20.86 8.47
C TYR A 112 18.34 19.91 7.28
N ARG A 113 19.39 19.66 6.48
CA ARG A 113 19.32 18.71 5.35
C ARG A 113 19.01 17.29 5.81
N LEU A 114 19.63 16.83 6.89
CA LEU A 114 19.38 15.50 7.46
C LEU A 114 17.93 15.36 7.94
N SER A 115 17.45 16.34 8.70
CA SER A 115 16.07 16.37 9.20
C SER A 115 15.04 16.40 8.07
N PHE A 116 15.27 17.23 7.05
CA PHE A 116 14.38 17.30 5.89
C PHE A 116 14.35 15.97 5.12
N ALA A 117 15.51 15.36 4.86
CA ALA A 117 15.58 14.07 4.17
C ALA A 117 14.90 12.94 4.97
N ALA A 118 15.01 12.97 6.31
CA ALA A 118 14.32 12.03 7.19
C ALA A 118 12.80 12.20 7.14
N LEU A 119 12.30 13.44 7.15
CA LEU A 119 10.86 13.74 7.00
C LEU A 119 10.33 13.26 5.64
N VAL A 120 11.05 13.52 4.57
CA VAL A 120 10.69 13.06 3.21
C VAL A 120 10.67 11.53 3.15
N SER A 121 11.66 10.85 3.72
CA SER A 121 11.69 9.38 3.73
C SER A 121 10.58 8.76 4.58
N TYR A 122 10.31 9.33 5.75
CA TYR A 122 9.23 8.87 6.63
C TYR A 122 7.86 9.07 5.98
N SER A 123 7.62 10.27 5.42
CA SER A 123 6.36 10.55 4.71
C SER A 123 6.19 9.67 3.47
N GLY A 124 7.27 9.39 2.73
CA GLY A 124 7.26 8.44 1.61
C GLY A 124 6.83 7.03 2.04
N LEU A 125 7.42 6.49 3.12
CA LEU A 125 7.03 5.21 3.70
C LEU A 125 5.55 5.16 4.08
N MET A 126 5.09 6.17 4.81
CA MET A 126 3.71 6.26 5.27
C MET A 126 2.74 6.32 4.11
N THR A 127 3.08 7.10 3.08
CA THR A 127 2.27 7.26 1.87
C THR A 127 2.17 5.94 1.09
N CYS A 128 3.28 5.24 0.90
CA CYS A 128 3.31 3.92 0.26
C CYS A 128 2.43 2.90 1.01
N LEU A 129 2.58 2.81 2.33
CA LEU A 129 1.78 1.91 3.16
C LEU A 129 0.28 2.27 3.13
N TRP A 130 -0.03 3.56 3.16
CA TRP A 130 -1.41 4.04 3.18
C TRP A 130 -2.16 3.69 1.90
N PHE A 131 -1.54 3.93 0.74
CA PHE A 131 -2.19 3.66 -0.55
C PHE A 131 -2.24 2.18 -0.88
N ALA A 132 -1.16 1.43 -0.63
CA ALA A 132 -1.16 -0.01 -0.84
C ALA A 132 -2.19 -0.69 0.08
N GLY A 133 -2.25 -0.34 1.37
CA GLY A 133 -3.26 -0.85 2.28
C GLY A 133 -4.68 -0.37 1.97
N GLY A 134 -4.82 0.81 1.36
CA GLY A 134 -6.11 1.34 0.91
C GLY A 134 -6.73 0.57 -0.26
N VAL A 135 -5.94 -0.14 -1.07
CA VAL A 135 -6.45 -1.03 -2.12
C VAL A 135 -7.04 -2.29 -1.53
N THR A 136 -6.30 -2.96 -0.62
CA THR A 136 -6.77 -4.19 0.03
C THR A 136 -8.07 -3.96 0.80
N LEU A 137 -8.15 -2.84 1.55
CA LEU A 137 -9.39 -2.45 2.24
C LEU A 137 -10.56 -2.21 1.27
N ALA A 138 -10.32 -1.49 0.17
CA ALA A 138 -11.37 -1.23 -0.81
C ALA A 138 -11.87 -2.53 -1.49
N MET A 139 -10.99 -3.50 -1.69
CA MET A 139 -11.37 -4.81 -2.23
C MET A 139 -12.24 -5.59 -1.23
N ASP A 140 -11.87 -5.59 0.05
CA ASP A 140 -12.67 -6.22 1.11
C ASP A 140 -14.04 -5.55 1.27
N ASP A 141 -14.13 -4.23 1.05
CA ASP A 141 -15.40 -3.49 1.04
C ASP A 141 -16.29 -3.91 -0.13
N VAL A 142 -15.74 -4.04 -1.35
CA VAL A 142 -16.49 -4.56 -2.51
C VAL A 142 -17.03 -5.96 -2.22
N LYS A 143 -16.19 -6.83 -1.66
CA LYS A 143 -16.55 -8.21 -1.30
C LYS A 143 -17.72 -8.25 -0.32
N ARG A 144 -17.64 -7.41 0.73
CA ARG A 144 -18.69 -7.29 1.75
C ARG A 144 -19.99 -6.72 1.17
N ALA A 145 -19.91 -5.65 0.38
CA ALA A 145 -21.08 -5.05 -0.25
C ALA A 145 -21.77 -6.03 -1.21
N TYR A 146 -21.00 -6.74 -2.03
CA TYR A 146 -21.51 -7.76 -2.94
C TYR A 146 -22.19 -8.91 -2.19
N SER A 147 -21.56 -9.41 -1.12
CA SER A 147 -22.17 -10.47 -0.28
C SER A 147 -23.48 -10.01 0.35
N ARG A 148 -23.49 -8.83 0.97
CA ARG A 148 -24.70 -8.28 1.60
C ARG A 148 -25.83 -8.15 0.59
N LYS A 149 -25.53 -7.63 -0.60
CA LYS A 149 -26.52 -7.46 -1.68
C LYS A 149 -27.07 -8.78 -2.21
N THR A 150 -26.20 -9.77 -2.33
CA THR A 150 -26.60 -11.13 -2.75
C THR A 150 -27.54 -11.76 -1.71
N GLN A 151 -27.24 -11.59 -0.42
CA GLN A 151 -28.13 -12.06 0.67
C GLN A 151 -29.48 -11.32 0.68
N GLU A 152 -29.48 -9.99 0.53
CA GLU A 152 -30.71 -9.20 0.42
C GLU A 152 -31.59 -9.66 -0.75
N ARG A 153 -30.98 -9.96 -1.90
CA ARG A 153 -31.71 -10.48 -3.06
C ARG A 153 -32.28 -11.87 -2.80
N PHE A 154 -31.54 -12.76 -2.14
CA PHE A 154 -32.01 -14.10 -1.82
C PHE A 154 -33.27 -14.10 -0.93
N LEU A 155 -33.41 -13.09 -0.05
CA LEU A 155 -34.61 -12.91 0.77
C LEU A 155 -35.83 -12.47 -0.05
N VAL A 156 -35.63 -11.84 -1.21
CA VAL A 156 -36.70 -11.28 -2.06
C VAL A 156 -37.04 -12.21 -3.22
N VAL A 157 -36.05 -12.94 -3.75
CA VAL A 157 -36.21 -13.85 -4.89
C VAL A 157 -35.47 -15.16 -4.61
N PRO A 158 -36.18 -16.30 -4.45
CA PRO A 158 -35.54 -17.60 -4.28
C PRO A 158 -34.96 -18.06 -5.63
N ILE A 159 -33.63 -18.11 -5.76
CA ILE A 159 -32.96 -18.59 -6.98
C ILE A 159 -31.83 -19.56 -6.58
N GLU A 160 -31.95 -20.81 -7.02
CA GLU A 160 -30.99 -21.89 -6.76
C GLU A 160 -29.68 -21.75 -7.56
N ASP A 161 -29.70 -21.11 -8.73
CA ASP A 161 -28.54 -20.97 -9.64
C ASP A 161 -27.56 -19.83 -9.27
N GLU A 162 -27.96 -18.86 -8.43
CA GLU A 162 -27.13 -17.69 -8.10
C GLU A 162 -26.06 -17.96 -7.04
N LEU A 163 -26.16 -19.09 -6.34
CA LEU A 163 -25.20 -19.50 -5.32
C LEU A 163 -23.78 -19.70 -5.88
N CYS A 164 -23.66 -19.98 -7.18
CA CYS A 164 -22.40 -20.34 -7.83
C CYS A 164 -21.51 -19.11 -8.10
N VAL A 165 -22.10 -17.96 -8.47
CA VAL A 165 -21.34 -16.73 -8.77
C VAL A 165 -20.79 -16.09 -7.49
N GLY A 166 -21.57 -16.10 -6.41
CA GLY A 166 -21.13 -15.62 -5.10
C GLY A 166 -20.00 -16.46 -4.51
N ARG A 167 -20.05 -17.79 -4.66
CA ARG A 167 -18.96 -18.69 -4.21
C ARG A 167 -17.62 -18.38 -4.86
N CYS A 168 -17.59 -18.13 -6.18
CA CYS A 168 -16.36 -17.76 -6.89
C CYS A 168 -15.69 -16.48 -6.34
N LEU A 169 -16.47 -15.53 -5.82
CA LEU A 169 -15.94 -14.34 -5.14
C LEU A 169 -15.40 -14.71 -3.75
N PHE A 170 -16.18 -15.47 -2.96
CA PHE A 170 -15.81 -15.84 -1.60
C PHE A 170 -14.55 -16.69 -1.52
N GLU A 171 -14.34 -17.62 -2.45
CA GLU A 171 -13.17 -18.52 -2.48
C GLU A 171 -11.86 -17.82 -2.87
N ARG A 172 -11.93 -16.69 -3.58
CA ARG A 172 -10.74 -15.97 -4.04
C ARG A 172 -10.22 -15.06 -2.93
N GLN A 173 -9.11 -15.41 -2.30
CA GLN A 173 -8.48 -14.59 -1.25
C GLN A 173 -8.27 -13.15 -1.74
N SER A 174 -8.53 -12.17 -0.89
CA SER A 174 -8.33 -10.77 -1.27
C SER A 174 -6.85 -10.56 -1.65
N PRO A 175 -6.56 -9.88 -2.78
CA PRO A 175 -5.21 -9.55 -3.18
C PRO A 175 -4.55 -8.69 -2.10
N VAL A 176 -3.65 -9.30 -1.33
CA VAL A 176 -2.82 -8.57 -0.38
C VAL A 176 -1.59 -8.08 -1.12
N LEU A 177 -1.48 -6.77 -1.37
CA LEU A 177 -0.24 -6.22 -1.92
C LEU A 177 0.87 -6.43 -0.90
N SER A 178 1.92 -7.16 -1.30
CA SER A 178 3.02 -7.58 -0.42
C SER A 178 4.38 -7.42 -1.08
N GLY A 179 5.28 -6.64 -0.46
CA GLY A 179 6.65 -6.50 -0.94
C GLY A 179 7.37 -7.84 -0.80
N CYS A 180 7.67 -8.50 -1.93
CA CYS A 180 8.31 -9.81 -1.99
C CYS A 180 7.63 -10.92 -1.18
N GLU A 181 6.32 -10.86 -0.92
CA GLU A 181 5.60 -11.80 -0.01
C GLU A 181 6.09 -11.78 1.46
N VAL A 182 7.07 -10.94 1.79
CA VAL A 182 7.66 -10.82 3.14
C VAL A 182 7.00 -9.70 3.96
N LEU A 183 6.50 -8.65 3.30
CA LEU A 183 5.90 -7.48 3.94
C LEU A 183 4.52 -7.19 3.36
N HIS A 184 3.46 -7.60 4.07
CA HIS A 184 2.11 -7.20 3.74
C HIS A 184 1.94 -5.70 3.96
N PHE A 185 1.62 -4.95 2.90
CA PHE A 185 1.37 -3.52 2.99
C PHE A 185 -0.04 -3.26 3.52
N THR A 186 -0.25 -3.46 4.81
CA THR A 186 -1.50 -3.11 5.49
C THR A 186 -1.35 -1.78 6.23
N ARG A 187 -2.46 -1.12 6.57
CA ARG A 187 -2.40 0.06 7.44
C ARG A 187 -1.81 -0.26 8.82
N ASN A 188 -1.93 -1.50 9.28
CA ASN A 188 -1.32 -1.94 10.54
C ASN A 188 0.22 -1.97 10.45
N SER A 189 0.76 -2.16 9.25
CA SER A 189 2.20 -2.11 9.02
C SER A 189 2.79 -0.72 9.29
N ILE A 190 1.98 0.35 9.28
CA ILE A 190 2.40 1.69 9.75
C ILE A 190 2.75 1.64 11.25
N LEU A 191 1.85 1.08 12.07
CA LEU A 191 2.06 0.93 13.51
C LEU A 191 3.27 0.05 13.81
N VAL A 192 3.48 -1.02 13.03
CA VAL A 192 4.65 -1.89 13.17
C VAL A 192 5.93 -1.13 12.86
N VAL A 193 5.99 -0.38 11.76
CA VAL A 193 7.16 0.42 11.38
C VAL A 193 7.46 1.53 12.40
N THR A 194 6.43 2.25 12.85
CA THR A 194 6.58 3.28 13.87
C THR A 194 7.02 2.68 15.20
N GLY A 195 6.45 1.52 15.57
CA GLY A 195 6.81 0.78 16.77
C GLY A 195 8.25 0.30 16.74
N THR A 196 8.72 -0.28 15.63
CA THR A 196 10.13 -0.73 15.51
C THR A 196 11.10 0.44 15.57
N LEU A 197 10.80 1.56 14.88
CA LEU A 197 11.59 2.79 14.99
C LEU A 197 11.68 3.27 16.45
N LEU A 198 10.56 3.26 17.18
CA LEU A 198 10.53 3.65 18.60
C LEU A 198 11.32 2.67 19.48
N THR A 199 11.18 1.36 19.27
CA THR A 199 11.91 0.33 20.02
C THR A 199 13.41 0.43 19.80
N TYR A 200 13.86 0.60 18.55
CA TYR A 200 15.29 0.80 18.26
C TYR A 200 15.82 2.10 18.88
N THR A 201 15.02 3.17 18.86
CA THR A 201 15.36 4.44 19.54
C THR A 201 15.53 4.22 21.06
N MET A 202 14.59 3.53 21.71
CA MET A 202 14.65 3.22 23.14
C MET A 202 15.83 2.31 23.49
N LEU A 203 16.12 1.30 22.66
CA LEU A 203 17.26 0.42 22.84
C LEU A 203 18.59 1.21 22.78
N LEU A 204 18.73 2.10 21.80
CA LEU A 204 19.91 2.95 21.66
C LEU A 204 20.08 3.91 22.85
N LEU A 205 18.98 4.52 23.30
CA LEU A 205 18.98 5.37 24.51
C LEU A 205 19.39 4.60 25.76
N ASN A 206 18.93 3.35 25.90
CA ASN A 206 19.28 2.50 27.04
C ASN A 206 20.74 2.02 27.02
N ILE A 207 21.33 1.82 25.83
CA ILE A 207 22.75 1.45 25.69
C ILE A 207 23.68 2.64 25.98
N GLN A 208 23.21 3.88 25.82
CA GLN A 208 23.98 5.10 26.12
C GLN A 208 23.83 5.60 27.56
N SER A 209 22.85 5.08 28.32
CA SER A 209 22.65 5.33 29.76
C SER A 209 23.65 4.56 30.62
#